data_AF-A0A6C0AIJ9-F1
#
_entry.id   AF-A0A6C0AIJ9-F1
#
_cell.length_a   1.000
_cell.length_b   1.000
_cell.length_c   1.000
_cell.angle_alpha   90.00
_cell.angle_beta   90.00
_cell.angle_gamma   90.00
#
_symmetry.space_group_name_H-M   'P 1'
#
loop_
_entity.id
_entity.type
_entity.pdbx_description
1 polymer ?
#
loop_
_entity_poly.entity_id
_entity_poly.type
_entity_poly.pdbx_seq_one_letter_code
_entity_poly.pdbx_strand_id
1 'polypeptide(L)'
;MAEKWKMVKRIVSMCHDYNGAIFGGAARDSYIHDYDARKFCQKYDIEQYNDVEITEFPGRFVIPNDVDCVMLARDSERLIKKIQRHYHVRVTLDVDAHYMSGLDMPSGHYRFHRYSIVDLHDTPLVLQLDMVVQLEGEELICPFKNYDMDVNALWWTRQDMMIHSIQLDCVGSLNDIYGMPTSLRNSIIYATLFEKIRLKKATCTSHCSSRRILKMKEKGWEVNYKYETIRISNEPYDGVCVVCQDTIEGDHSTFECKCAHICMGCLRKHHTSILRCTICKTELDQDSLRNDVRIYNAIQLDLE
;
A
#
# COMPACT_ATOMS: atom_id res chain seq x y z
N MET A 1 -12.99 -2.04 21.32
CA MET A 1 -11.70 -1.80 20.64
C MET A 1 -10.57 -2.64 21.21
N ALA A 2 -10.32 -2.60 22.53
CA ALA A 2 -9.30 -3.43 23.16
C ALA A 2 -9.40 -4.92 22.80
N GLU A 3 -10.61 -5.50 22.82
CA GLU A 3 -10.83 -6.90 22.43
C GLU A 3 -10.53 -7.16 20.94
N LYS A 4 -10.91 -6.24 20.04
CA LYS A 4 -10.57 -6.37 18.61
C LYS A 4 -9.05 -6.33 18.39
N TRP A 5 -8.34 -5.44 19.08
CA TRP A 5 -6.89 -5.39 19.03
C TRP A 5 -6.24 -6.67 19.59
N LYS A 6 -6.76 -7.21 20.71
CA LYS A 6 -6.31 -8.51 21.24
C LYS A 6 -6.50 -9.63 20.23
N MET A 7 -7.65 -9.67 19.54
CA MET A 7 -7.94 -10.63 18.47
C MET A 7 -6.93 -10.49 17.32
N VAL A 8 -6.70 -9.27 16.81
CA VAL A 8 -5.71 -9.01 15.76
C VAL A 8 -4.32 -9.48 16.18
N LYS A 9 -3.84 -9.10 17.36
CA LYS A 9 -2.52 -9.52 17.87
C LYS A 9 -2.40 -11.04 18.00
N ARG A 10 -3.46 -11.71 18.45
CA ARG A 10 -3.47 -13.17 18.56
C ARG A 10 -3.41 -13.83 17.19
N ILE A 11 -4.18 -13.36 16.20
CA ILE A 11 -4.13 -13.90 14.84
C ILE A 11 -2.77 -13.66 14.20
N VAL A 12 -2.20 -12.46 14.31
CA VAL A 12 -0.84 -12.16 13.83
C VAL A 12 0.20 -13.07 14.49
N SER A 13 0.16 -13.21 15.81
CA SER A 13 1.08 -14.10 16.53
C SER A 13 0.93 -15.55 16.08
N MET A 14 -0.29 -16.02 15.82
CA MET A 14 -0.51 -17.35 15.28
C MET A 14 0.08 -17.46 13.86
N CYS A 15 -0.10 -16.48 12.98
CA CYS A 15 0.54 -16.47 11.66
C CYS A 15 2.07 -16.59 11.78
N HIS A 16 2.69 -15.82 12.67
CA HIS A 16 4.14 -15.88 12.93
C HIS A 16 4.61 -17.23 13.50
N ASP A 17 3.84 -17.84 14.39
CA ASP A 17 4.13 -19.17 14.95
C ASP A 17 4.18 -20.26 13.87
N TYR A 18 3.51 -20.03 12.74
CA TYR A 18 3.48 -20.92 11.57
C TYR A 18 4.26 -20.34 10.38
N ASN A 19 5.31 -19.56 10.66
CA ASN A 19 6.22 -19.01 9.65
C ASN A 19 5.54 -18.15 8.57
N GLY A 20 4.35 -17.61 8.86
CA GLY A 20 3.69 -16.65 7.99
C GLY A 20 4.31 -15.27 8.11
N ALA A 21 4.26 -14.51 7.02
CA ALA A 21 4.59 -13.09 7.00
C ALA A 21 3.30 -12.28 6.83
N ILE A 22 3.10 -11.26 7.66
CA ILE A 22 1.99 -10.30 7.52
C ILE A 22 2.45 -9.18 6.59
N PHE A 23 1.59 -8.69 5.71
CA PHE A 23 1.94 -7.60 4.80
C PHE A 23 0.80 -6.57 4.66
N GLY A 24 1.05 -5.52 3.89
CA GLY A 24 0.03 -4.55 3.51
C GLY A 24 -0.49 -3.71 4.68
N GLY A 25 -1.81 -3.47 4.69
CA GLY A 25 -2.43 -2.54 5.63
C GLY A 25 -2.28 -2.97 7.09
N ALA A 26 -2.31 -4.28 7.37
CA ALA A 26 -2.22 -4.81 8.74
C ALA A 26 -0.86 -4.54 9.39
N ALA A 27 0.25 -4.72 8.64
CA ALA A 27 1.59 -4.44 9.14
C ALA A 27 1.76 -2.95 9.47
N ARG A 28 1.37 -2.09 8.54
CA ARG A 28 1.40 -0.63 8.68
C ARG A 28 0.54 -0.10 9.82
N ASP A 29 -0.72 -0.53 9.88
CA ASP A 29 -1.68 -0.09 10.89
C ASP A 29 -1.21 -0.57 12.29
N SER A 30 -0.61 -1.77 12.40
CA SER A 30 -0.01 -2.25 13.65
C SER A 30 1.21 -1.44 14.09
N TYR A 31 2.07 -1.04 13.14
CA TYR A 31 3.20 -0.17 13.44
C TYR A 31 2.74 1.17 14.04
N ILE A 32 1.72 1.81 13.45
CA ILE A 32 1.15 3.06 13.96
C ILE A 32 0.64 2.87 15.38
N HIS A 33 -0.13 1.80 15.61
CA HIS A 33 -0.70 1.50 16.93
C HIS A 33 0.40 1.35 17.99
N ASP A 34 1.43 0.57 17.72
CA ASP A 34 2.53 0.32 18.65
C ASP A 34 3.43 1.55 18.84
N TYR A 35 3.61 2.36 17.81
CA TYR A 35 4.36 3.61 17.89
C TYR A 35 3.69 4.61 18.84
N ASP A 36 2.39 4.84 18.66
CA ASP A 36 1.64 5.75 19.53
C ASP A 36 1.47 5.17 20.94
N ALA A 37 1.35 3.84 21.09
CA ALA A 37 1.36 3.18 22.39
C ALA A 37 2.64 3.48 23.18
N ARG A 38 3.82 3.37 22.53
CA ARG A 38 5.10 3.70 23.18
C ARG A 38 5.17 5.17 23.59
N LYS A 39 4.73 6.09 22.73
CA LYS A 39 4.69 7.52 23.06
C LYS A 39 3.78 7.82 24.23
N PHE A 40 2.61 7.19 24.28
CA PHE A 40 1.68 7.32 25.39
C PHE A 40 2.32 6.84 26.69
N CYS A 41 2.87 5.61 26.72
CA CYS A 41 3.50 5.07 27.92
C CYS A 41 4.67 5.94 28.39
N GLN A 42 5.48 6.47 27.46
CA GLN A 42 6.58 7.38 27.80
C GLN A 42 6.12 8.73 28.38
N LYS A 43 5.01 9.26 27.88
CA LYS A 43 4.48 10.56 28.31
C LYS A 43 3.78 10.48 29.68
N TYR A 44 3.05 9.38 29.91
CA TYR A 44 2.15 9.26 31.06
C TYR A 44 2.64 8.30 32.14
N ASP A 45 3.66 7.48 31.87
CA ASP A 45 4.13 6.41 32.76
C ASP A 45 3.02 5.42 33.14
N ILE A 46 2.12 5.14 32.19
CA ILE A 46 0.94 4.27 32.36
C ILE A 46 0.86 3.29 31.19
N GLU A 47 0.61 2.00 31.47
CA GLU A 47 0.52 0.94 30.44
C GLU A 47 -0.89 0.79 29.82
N GLN A 48 -1.87 1.56 30.28
CA GLN A 48 -3.28 1.46 29.90
C GLN A 48 -3.64 2.13 28.56
N TYR A 49 -2.74 2.07 27.57
CA TYR A 49 -2.94 2.72 26.27
C TYR A 49 -4.26 2.33 25.57
N ASN A 50 -4.79 1.13 25.82
CA ASN A 50 -6.03 0.67 25.18
C ASN A 50 -7.32 1.02 25.96
N ASP A 51 -7.27 1.85 27.00
CA ASP A 51 -8.44 2.26 27.82
C ASP A 51 -9.24 3.42 27.22
N VAL A 52 -10.56 3.25 27.03
CA VAL A 52 -11.48 4.01 26.15
C VAL A 52 -11.48 5.52 26.42
N GLU A 53 -11.17 5.95 27.64
CA GLU A 53 -11.26 7.35 28.07
C GLU A 53 -10.13 8.26 27.55
N ILE A 54 -9.08 7.68 26.95
CA ILE A 54 -7.89 8.44 26.51
C ILE A 54 -7.98 8.78 25.01
N THR A 55 -8.15 10.07 24.68
CA THR A 55 -8.42 10.57 23.31
C THR A 55 -7.22 11.25 22.62
N GLU A 56 -6.11 11.49 23.32
CA GLU A 56 -4.99 12.31 22.81
C GLU A 56 -4.17 11.65 21.69
N PHE A 57 -4.28 10.32 21.49
CA PHE A 57 -3.48 9.57 20.51
C PHE A 57 -4.37 8.94 19.44
N PRO A 58 -4.55 9.59 18.27
CA PRO A 58 -5.41 9.09 17.20
C PRO A 58 -5.01 7.72 16.65
N GLY A 59 -3.72 7.34 16.71
CA GLY A 59 -3.25 6.04 16.24
C GLY A 59 -3.81 4.87 17.03
N ARG A 60 -4.34 5.09 18.24
CA ARG A 60 -5.02 4.08 19.06
C ARG A 60 -6.26 3.48 18.41
N PHE A 61 -6.93 4.27 17.57
CA PHE A 61 -8.13 3.86 16.86
C PHE A 61 -7.81 3.14 15.54
N VAL A 62 -6.52 3.03 15.19
CA VAL A 62 -6.04 2.38 13.98
C VAL A 62 -5.90 0.88 14.26
N ILE A 63 -7.02 0.16 14.15
CA ILE A 63 -7.06 -1.29 14.29
C ILE A 63 -7.32 -1.92 12.91
N PRO A 64 -6.48 -2.86 12.45
CA PRO A 64 -6.72 -3.59 11.19
C PRO A 64 -8.10 -4.26 11.18
N ASN A 65 -8.81 -4.14 10.06
CA ASN A 65 -10.07 -4.87 9.84
C ASN A 65 -9.84 -6.23 9.18
N ASP A 66 -8.69 -6.37 8.56
CA ASP A 66 -8.20 -7.47 7.78
C ASP A 66 -6.72 -7.71 8.12
N VAL A 67 -6.29 -8.96 8.10
CA VAL A 67 -4.90 -9.37 8.19
C VAL A 67 -4.55 -10.03 6.86
N ASP A 68 -3.65 -9.42 6.11
CA ASP A 68 -3.08 -9.99 4.90
C ASP A 68 -1.83 -10.80 5.26
N CYS A 69 -1.79 -12.08 4.91
CA CYS A 69 -0.71 -12.98 5.27
C CYS A 69 -0.28 -13.86 4.10
N VAL A 70 1.02 -14.14 4.01
CA VAL A 70 1.58 -15.11 3.06
C VAL A 70 2.30 -16.22 3.82
N MET A 71 2.12 -17.48 3.41
CA MET A 71 2.77 -18.64 4.03
C MET A 71 2.82 -19.86 3.10
N LEU A 72 3.51 -20.90 3.54
CA LEU A 72 3.58 -22.19 2.85
C LEU A 72 2.34 -23.06 3.14
N ALA A 73 1.93 -23.89 2.17
CA ALA A 73 0.77 -24.78 2.30
C ALA A 73 0.87 -25.75 3.50
N ARG A 74 2.07 -26.26 3.79
CA ARG A 74 2.30 -27.15 4.94
C ARG A 74 1.98 -26.51 6.31
N ASP A 75 2.04 -25.19 6.38
CA ASP A 75 1.83 -24.42 7.59
C ASP A 75 0.40 -23.85 7.69
N SER A 76 -0.21 -23.52 6.55
CA SER A 76 -1.55 -22.92 6.48
C SER A 76 -2.65 -23.81 7.08
N GLU A 77 -2.66 -25.11 6.77
CA GLU A 77 -3.66 -26.02 7.35
C GLU A 77 -3.55 -26.12 8.88
N ARG A 78 -2.31 -26.13 9.39
CA ARG A 78 -2.03 -26.23 10.82
C ARG A 78 -2.43 -24.94 11.54
N LEU A 79 -2.18 -23.79 10.92
CA LEU A 79 -2.64 -22.49 11.40
C LEU A 79 -4.16 -22.44 11.51
N ILE A 80 -4.89 -22.78 10.45
CA ILE A 80 -6.37 -22.71 10.46
C ILE A 80 -6.94 -23.64 11.53
N LYS A 81 -6.39 -24.85 11.69
CA LYS A 81 -6.76 -25.76 12.79
C LYS A 81 -6.51 -25.14 14.17
N LYS A 82 -5.43 -24.37 14.36
CA LYS A 82 -5.17 -23.65 15.62
C LYS A 82 -6.16 -22.52 15.84
N ILE A 83 -6.45 -21.71 14.81
CA ILE A 83 -7.43 -20.62 14.88
C ILE A 83 -8.82 -21.15 15.24
N GLN A 84 -9.25 -22.27 14.63
CA GLN A 84 -10.54 -22.91 14.88
C GLN A 84 -10.74 -23.40 16.33
N ARG A 85 -9.66 -23.58 17.11
CA ARG A 85 -9.76 -23.92 18.55
C ARG A 85 -10.19 -22.73 19.41
N HIS A 86 -10.04 -21.52 18.90
CA HIS A 86 -10.31 -20.28 19.64
C HIS A 86 -11.45 -19.47 19.02
N TYR A 87 -11.72 -19.63 17.73
CA TYR A 87 -12.64 -18.80 16.97
C TYR A 87 -13.49 -19.63 16.03
N HIS A 88 -14.67 -19.12 15.69
CA HIS A 88 -15.43 -19.65 14.57
C HIS A 88 -14.79 -19.16 13.27
N VAL A 89 -14.46 -20.08 12.36
CA VAL A 89 -13.79 -19.77 11.09
C VAL A 89 -14.68 -20.19 9.94
N ARG A 90 -15.02 -19.24 9.07
CA ARG A 90 -15.76 -19.48 7.82
C ARG A 90 -14.88 -19.17 6.62
N VAL A 91 -14.74 -20.12 5.70
CA VAL A 91 -14.14 -19.88 4.38
C VAL A 91 -15.12 -19.07 3.54
N THR A 92 -14.67 -17.95 2.99
CA THR A 92 -15.50 -17.06 2.16
C THR A 92 -15.02 -16.96 0.72
N LEU A 93 -13.73 -17.24 0.47
CA LEU A 93 -13.18 -17.37 -0.87
C LEU A 93 -12.03 -18.37 -0.84
N ASP A 94 -11.94 -19.18 -1.89
CA ASP A 94 -10.83 -20.09 -2.13
C ASP A 94 -10.63 -20.23 -3.64
N VAL A 95 -9.57 -19.62 -4.16
CA VAL A 95 -9.29 -19.53 -5.60
C VAL A 95 -7.79 -19.62 -5.87
N ASP A 96 -7.41 -19.88 -7.12
CA ASP A 96 -6.03 -19.65 -7.57
C ASP A 96 -5.71 -18.15 -7.42
N ALA A 97 -4.56 -17.83 -6.83
CA ALA A 97 -4.17 -16.45 -6.56
C ALA A 97 -3.89 -15.65 -7.86
N HIS A 98 -3.66 -16.33 -8.99
CA HIS A 98 -3.58 -15.71 -10.32
C HIS A 98 -4.84 -14.92 -10.70
N TYR A 99 -6.00 -15.23 -10.09
CA TYR A 99 -7.23 -14.45 -10.26
C TYR A 99 -7.11 -13.01 -9.72
N MET A 100 -6.16 -12.76 -8.80
CA MET A 100 -5.91 -11.43 -8.26
C MET A 100 -5.18 -10.57 -9.30
N SER A 101 -5.96 -9.95 -10.17
CA SER A 101 -5.47 -9.03 -11.20
C SER A 101 -4.54 -7.98 -10.59
N GLY A 102 -3.28 -7.97 -11.01
CA GLY A 102 -2.26 -7.00 -10.59
C GLY A 102 -1.11 -7.55 -9.74
N LEU A 103 -1.17 -8.80 -9.27
CA LEU A 103 -0.12 -9.34 -8.38
C LEU A 103 0.96 -10.17 -9.09
N ASP A 104 0.97 -10.24 -10.43
CA ASP A 104 1.96 -10.97 -11.25
C ASP A 104 2.31 -12.37 -10.69
N MET A 105 1.30 -13.08 -10.17
CA MET A 105 1.48 -14.40 -9.59
C MET A 105 1.35 -15.49 -10.66
N PRO A 106 2.29 -16.44 -10.72
CA PRO A 106 2.19 -17.56 -11.66
C PRO A 106 1.05 -18.50 -11.26
N SER A 107 0.21 -18.87 -12.23
CA SER A 107 -0.91 -19.78 -12.02
C SER A 107 -0.43 -21.14 -11.52
N GLY A 108 -1.20 -21.75 -10.61
CA GLY A 108 -0.90 -23.06 -10.05
C GLY A 108 0.18 -23.08 -8.95
N HIS A 109 0.84 -21.96 -8.64
CA HIS A 109 1.85 -21.91 -7.57
C HIS A 109 1.30 -21.34 -6.25
N TYR A 110 0.23 -20.54 -6.31
CA TYR A 110 -0.32 -19.84 -5.16
C TYR A 110 -1.85 -20.00 -5.11
N ARG A 111 -2.40 -20.21 -3.92
CA ARG A 111 -3.84 -20.11 -3.65
C ARG A 111 -4.14 -18.91 -2.77
N PHE A 112 -5.25 -18.25 -3.06
CA PHE A 112 -5.79 -17.21 -2.20
C PHE A 112 -6.98 -17.75 -1.41
N HIS A 113 -6.88 -17.67 -0.09
CA HIS A 113 -7.94 -18.02 0.82
C HIS A 113 -8.39 -16.80 1.61
N ARG A 114 -9.69 -16.55 1.68
CA ARG A 114 -10.28 -15.55 2.56
C ARG A 114 -11.11 -16.21 3.64
N TYR A 115 -10.72 -15.98 4.89
CA TYR A 115 -11.45 -16.46 6.06
C TYR A 115 -12.12 -15.30 6.79
N SER A 116 -13.34 -15.53 7.24
CA SER A 116 -14.01 -14.72 8.25
C SER A 116 -13.80 -15.39 9.60
N ILE A 117 -13.02 -14.77 10.48
CA ILE A 117 -12.76 -15.22 11.84
C ILE A 117 -13.71 -14.46 12.75
N VAL A 118 -14.52 -15.19 13.51
CA VAL A 118 -15.56 -14.61 14.38
C VAL A 118 -15.30 -15.02 15.82
N ASP A 119 -15.23 -14.02 16.69
CA ASP A 119 -15.23 -14.21 18.14
C ASP A 119 -16.64 -13.97 18.69
N LEU A 120 -17.19 -15.00 19.34
CA LEU A 120 -18.58 -15.03 19.80
C LEU A 120 -18.65 -14.48 21.23
N HIS A 121 -18.56 -13.15 21.34
CA HIS A 121 -18.90 -12.39 22.52
C HIS A 121 -20.33 -11.82 22.42
N ASP A 122 -20.79 -11.12 23.47
CA ASP A 122 -22.08 -10.41 23.48
C ASP A 122 -22.22 -9.45 22.27
N THR A 123 -21.11 -8.86 21.83
CA THR A 123 -20.99 -8.19 20.54
C THR A 123 -19.98 -8.96 19.68
N PRO A 124 -20.41 -9.68 18.63
CA PRO A 124 -19.52 -10.46 17.80
C PRO A 124 -18.43 -9.60 17.17
N LEU A 125 -17.19 -10.05 17.30
CA LEU A 125 -16.06 -9.42 16.63
C LEU A 125 -15.73 -10.22 15.37
N VAL A 126 -15.54 -9.50 14.27
CA VAL A 126 -15.18 -10.09 12.97
C VAL A 126 -13.84 -9.54 12.52
N LEU A 127 -12.95 -10.46 12.15
CA LEU A 127 -11.66 -10.18 11.53
C LEU A 127 -11.56 -10.98 10.24
N GLN A 128 -11.18 -10.33 9.15
CA GLN A 128 -10.88 -11.03 7.90
C GLN A 128 -9.42 -11.46 7.89
N LEU A 129 -9.14 -12.69 7.47
CA LEU A 129 -7.79 -13.18 7.19
C LEU A 129 -7.70 -13.50 5.70
N ASP A 130 -6.95 -12.67 4.98
CA ASP A 130 -6.64 -12.83 3.56
C ASP A 130 -5.27 -13.52 3.47
N MET A 131 -5.26 -14.79 3.06
CA MET A 131 -4.08 -15.63 3.09
C MET A 131 -3.67 -16.06 1.67
N VAL A 132 -2.47 -15.66 1.25
CA VAL A 132 -1.80 -16.18 0.05
C VAL A 132 -0.95 -17.38 0.44
N VAL A 133 -1.30 -18.55 -0.06
CA VAL A 133 -0.65 -19.82 0.26
C VAL A 133 0.19 -20.27 -0.91
N GLN A 134 1.50 -20.32 -0.70
CA GLN A 134 2.45 -20.90 -1.65
C GLN A 134 2.37 -22.43 -1.57
N LEU A 135 2.05 -23.08 -2.69
CA LEU A 135 1.76 -24.51 -2.73
C LEU A 135 3.01 -25.39 -2.65
N GLU A 136 4.13 -24.89 -3.16
CA GLU A 136 5.39 -25.64 -3.29
C GLU A 136 6.59 -24.82 -2.83
N GLY A 137 7.69 -25.48 -2.48
CA GLY A 137 8.95 -24.84 -2.08
C GLY A 137 9.28 -25.01 -0.60
N GLU A 138 10.55 -24.74 -0.26
CA GLU A 138 11.07 -24.86 1.10
C GLU A 138 11.05 -23.54 1.87
N GLU A 139 11.22 -22.44 1.14
CA GLU A 139 11.27 -21.07 1.66
C GLU A 139 10.08 -20.26 1.13
N LEU A 140 9.63 -19.32 1.98
CA LEU A 140 8.54 -18.41 1.66
C LEU A 140 9.05 -17.32 0.71
N ILE A 141 8.46 -17.24 -0.48
CA ILE A 141 8.81 -16.23 -1.48
C ILE A 141 7.73 -15.14 -1.45
N CYS A 142 8.15 -13.87 -1.46
CA CYS A 142 7.23 -12.77 -1.66
C CYS A 142 6.57 -12.85 -3.04
N PRO A 143 5.26 -13.05 -3.12
CA PRO A 143 4.59 -13.16 -4.41
C PRO A 143 4.31 -11.79 -5.04
N PHE A 144 4.50 -10.69 -4.30
CA PHE A 144 4.11 -9.35 -4.74
C PHE A 144 5.34 -8.55 -5.17
N LYS A 145 5.51 -8.39 -6.49
CA LYS A 145 6.46 -7.41 -7.03
C LYS A 145 5.93 -5.98 -6.93
N ASN A 146 4.62 -5.82 -7.09
CA ASN A 146 3.95 -4.54 -7.14
C ASN A 146 3.04 -4.37 -5.92
N TYR A 147 3.11 -3.19 -5.31
CA TYR A 147 2.15 -2.71 -4.32
C TYR A 147 1.49 -1.44 -4.85
N ASP A 148 0.31 -1.12 -4.33
CA ASP A 148 -0.45 0.06 -4.72
C ASP A 148 0.12 1.34 -4.11
N MET A 149 0.65 1.25 -2.89
CA MET A 149 1.28 2.36 -2.16
C MET A 149 2.53 1.90 -1.41
N ASP A 150 3.54 2.76 -1.36
CA ASP A 150 4.84 2.46 -0.72
C ASP A 150 4.73 1.98 0.73
N VAL A 151 3.84 2.59 1.51
CA VAL A 151 3.55 2.21 2.90
C VAL A 151 2.98 0.81 3.08
N ASN A 152 2.59 0.13 1.99
CA ASN A 152 2.15 -1.26 2.00
C ASN A 152 3.27 -2.26 1.67
N ALA A 153 4.50 -1.79 1.45
CA ALA A 153 5.68 -2.63 1.26
C ALA A 153 6.21 -3.27 2.55
N LEU A 154 5.63 -2.95 3.71
CA LEU A 154 6.04 -3.58 4.97
C LEU A 154 5.70 -5.07 4.99
N TRP A 155 6.70 -5.84 5.39
CA TRP A 155 6.68 -7.27 5.63
C TRP A 155 6.97 -7.53 7.10
N TRP A 156 5.98 -8.04 7.83
CA TRP A 156 6.09 -8.29 9.25
C TRP A 156 6.19 -9.79 9.51
N THR A 157 7.41 -10.22 9.79
CA THR A 157 7.77 -11.58 10.16
C THR A 157 7.76 -11.74 11.68
N ARG A 158 8.06 -12.96 12.17
CA ARG A 158 8.24 -13.22 13.59
C ARG A 158 9.43 -12.43 14.18
N GLN A 159 10.46 -12.20 13.37
CA GLN A 159 11.70 -11.57 13.77
C GLN A 159 11.54 -10.05 13.82
N ASP A 160 10.96 -9.46 12.77
CA ASP A 160 10.94 -8.02 12.58
C ASP A 160 9.90 -7.55 11.53
N MET A 161 9.71 -6.23 11.50
CA MET A 161 9.12 -5.54 10.35
C MET A 161 10.24 -5.12 9.41
N MET A 162 10.23 -5.67 8.21
CA MET A 162 11.19 -5.42 7.15
C MET A 162 10.48 -5.00 5.85
N ILE A 163 11.27 -4.68 4.83
CA ILE A 163 10.82 -4.48 3.46
C ILE A 163 11.50 -5.57 2.64
N HIS A 164 10.72 -6.30 1.85
CA HIS A 164 11.26 -7.38 1.06
C HIS A 164 12.27 -6.85 0.04
N SER A 165 13.34 -7.60 -0.25
CA SER A 165 14.45 -7.14 -1.10
C SER A 165 13.98 -6.65 -2.48
N ILE A 166 13.05 -7.38 -3.10
CA ILE A 166 12.41 -7.02 -4.38
C ILE A 166 11.72 -5.65 -4.33
N GLN A 167 11.21 -5.25 -3.17
CA GLN A 167 10.45 -4.01 -3.00
C GLN A 167 11.36 -2.80 -2.73
N LEU A 168 12.61 -3.03 -2.30
CA LEU A 168 13.56 -1.96 -1.98
C LEU A 168 13.93 -1.13 -3.20
N ASP A 169 14.02 -1.72 -4.39
CA ASP A 169 14.36 -0.97 -5.60
C ASP A 169 13.22 -0.03 -6.01
N CYS A 170 11.96 -0.50 -5.88
CA CYS A 170 10.78 0.33 -6.07
C CYS A 170 10.77 1.51 -5.07
N VAL A 171 10.91 1.28 -3.77
CA VAL A 171 10.93 2.38 -2.78
C VAL A 171 12.15 3.28 -2.96
N GLY A 172 13.31 2.72 -3.29
CA GLY A 172 14.54 3.47 -3.54
C GLY A 172 14.41 4.44 -4.71
N SER A 173 13.75 4.02 -5.79
CA SER A 173 13.46 4.89 -6.94
C SER A 173 12.53 6.06 -6.61
N LEU A 174 11.67 5.94 -5.58
CA LEU A 174 10.80 7.03 -5.14
C LEU A 174 11.57 8.12 -4.38
N ASN A 175 12.77 7.80 -3.90
CA ASN A 175 13.55 8.66 -3.02
C ASN A 175 14.88 9.11 -3.65
N ASP A 176 15.08 8.87 -4.95
CA ASP A 176 16.27 9.27 -5.71
C ASP A 176 17.62 8.78 -5.11
N ILE A 177 17.61 7.67 -4.37
CA ILE A 177 18.79 7.11 -3.68
C ILE A 177 19.54 6.05 -4.50
N TYR A 178 19.48 6.14 -5.84
CA TYR A 178 20.16 5.19 -6.71
C TYR A 178 21.69 5.34 -6.60
N GLY A 179 22.41 4.22 -6.47
CA GLY A 179 23.88 4.20 -6.41
C GLY A 179 24.52 4.26 -5.02
N MET A 180 23.73 4.32 -3.94
CA MET A 180 24.25 4.22 -2.58
C MET A 180 24.61 2.76 -2.19
N PRO A 181 25.57 2.54 -1.26
CA PRO A 181 25.81 1.21 -0.70
C PRO A 181 24.53 0.60 -0.11
N THR A 182 24.30 -0.69 -0.33
CA THR A 182 23.05 -1.39 0.02
C THR A 182 22.64 -1.20 1.49
N SER A 183 23.57 -1.26 2.43
CA SER A 183 23.27 -1.09 3.85
C SER A 183 22.72 0.31 4.16
N LEU A 184 23.38 1.36 3.65
CA LEU A 184 22.95 2.74 3.83
C LEU A 184 21.61 3.02 3.12
N ARG A 185 21.46 2.51 1.89
CA ARG A 185 20.21 2.59 1.11
C ARG A 185 19.03 2.03 1.90
N ASN A 186 19.19 0.83 2.47
CA ASN A 186 18.13 0.17 3.22
C ASN A 186 17.76 0.99 4.47
N SER A 187 18.73 1.47 5.24
CA SER A 187 18.46 2.30 6.42
C SER A 187 17.68 3.57 6.08
N ILE A 188 18.03 4.24 4.97
CA ILE A 188 17.31 5.43 4.50
C ILE A 188 15.88 5.07 4.08
N ILE A 189 15.70 3.98 3.32
CA ILE A 189 14.38 3.50 2.91
C ILE A 189 13.50 3.24 4.14
N TYR A 190 14.01 2.51 5.12
CA TYR A 190 13.27 2.23 6.36
C TYR A 190 12.89 3.51 7.09
N ALA A 191 13.86 4.41 7.31
CA ALA A 191 13.62 5.66 8.00
C ALA A 191 12.53 6.49 7.30
N THR A 192 12.63 6.64 5.98
CA THR A 192 11.65 7.37 5.18
C THR A 192 10.28 6.70 5.20
N LEU A 193 10.21 5.37 5.07
CA LEU A 193 8.94 4.66 5.06
C LEU A 193 8.22 4.76 6.41
N PHE A 194 8.93 4.53 7.51
CA PHE A 194 8.35 4.65 8.84
C PHE A 194 7.92 6.09 9.15
N GLU A 195 8.68 7.08 8.70
CA GLU A 195 8.30 8.49 8.82
C GLU A 195 7.04 8.81 8.01
N LYS A 196 6.95 8.32 6.77
CA LYS A 196 5.73 8.42 5.94
C LYS A 196 4.53 7.79 6.66
N ILE A 197 4.68 6.59 7.20
CA ILE A 197 3.62 5.89 7.94
C ILE A 197 3.18 6.70 9.16
N ARG A 198 4.14 7.23 9.92
CA ARG A 198 3.90 8.08 11.09
C ARG A 198 3.13 9.35 10.73
N LEU A 199 3.51 10.00 9.63
CA LEU A 199 2.87 11.22 9.14
C LEU A 199 1.61 10.94 8.31
N LYS A 200 1.19 9.68 8.18
CA LYS A 200 0.12 9.22 7.28
C LYS A 200 0.28 9.74 5.85
N LYS A 201 1.51 9.78 5.35
CA LYS A 201 1.81 10.06 3.94
C LYS A 201 2.01 8.75 3.19
N ALA A 202 1.46 8.64 1.99
CA ALA A 202 1.67 7.52 1.09
C ALA A 202 2.08 8.03 -0.28
N THR A 203 2.78 7.21 -1.06
CA THR A 203 3.06 7.46 -2.46
C THR A 203 2.56 6.28 -3.29
N CYS A 204 1.71 6.55 -4.27
CA CYS A 204 1.29 5.55 -5.24
C CYS A 204 2.50 5.06 -6.04
N THR A 205 2.70 3.75 -6.04
CA THR A 205 3.85 3.09 -6.70
C THR A 205 3.46 2.37 -7.98
N SER A 206 2.17 2.17 -8.19
CA SER A 206 1.63 1.55 -9.38
C SER A 206 0.19 2.07 -9.60
N HIS A 207 -0.49 1.52 -10.61
CA HIS A 207 -1.89 1.80 -10.83
C HIS A 207 -2.72 1.42 -9.58
N CYS A 208 -3.24 2.43 -8.88
CA CYS A 208 -4.09 2.28 -7.72
C CYS A 208 -5.53 2.66 -8.11
N SER A 209 -6.52 1.85 -7.74
CA SER A 209 -7.92 2.20 -7.99
C SER A 209 -8.37 3.37 -7.12
N SER A 210 -9.28 4.20 -7.65
CA SER A 210 -9.95 5.30 -6.91
C SER A 210 -10.43 4.85 -5.54
N ARG A 211 -11.13 3.70 -5.48
CA ARG A 211 -11.59 3.09 -4.23
C ARG A 211 -10.49 2.89 -3.19
N ARG A 212 -9.29 2.48 -3.58
CA ARG A 212 -8.15 2.26 -2.67
C ARG A 212 -7.60 3.60 -2.16
N ILE A 213 -7.50 4.61 -3.02
CA ILE A 213 -7.11 5.97 -2.67
C ILE A 213 -8.10 6.57 -1.67
N LEU A 214 -9.40 6.48 -1.95
CA LEU A 214 -10.46 6.96 -1.07
C LEU A 214 -10.42 6.29 0.30
N LYS A 215 -10.27 4.95 0.36
CA LYS A 215 -10.09 4.21 1.62
C LYS A 215 -8.91 4.73 2.45
N MET A 216 -7.83 5.18 1.79
CA MET A 216 -6.68 5.77 2.46
C MET A 216 -6.97 7.19 2.95
N LYS A 217 -7.58 8.05 2.11
CA LYS A 217 -8.00 9.40 2.49
C LYS A 217 -8.99 9.40 3.66
N GLU A 218 -9.98 8.50 3.67
CA GLU A 218 -10.94 8.29 4.77
C GLU A 218 -10.24 7.96 6.10
N LYS A 219 -9.11 7.25 6.04
CA LYS A 219 -8.25 6.95 7.20
C LYS A 219 -7.30 8.10 7.58
N GLY A 220 -7.40 9.24 6.91
CA GLY A 220 -6.60 10.44 7.12
C GLY A 220 -5.22 10.39 6.46
N TRP A 221 -5.06 9.63 5.38
CA TRP A 221 -3.80 9.59 4.64
C TRP A 221 -3.72 10.68 3.56
N GLU A 222 -2.57 11.34 3.50
CA GLU A 222 -2.15 12.17 2.38
C GLU A 222 -1.51 11.27 1.31
N VAL A 223 -2.17 11.13 0.16
CA VAL A 223 -1.71 10.26 -0.94
C VAL A 223 -1.05 11.11 -2.02
N ASN A 224 0.24 10.89 -2.23
CA ASN A 224 1.04 11.48 -3.29
C ASN A 224 1.05 10.56 -4.51
N TYR A 225 1.12 11.13 -5.71
CA TYR A 225 1.17 10.39 -6.96
C TYR A 225 2.52 10.62 -7.62
N LYS A 226 3.22 9.54 -7.95
CA LYS A 226 4.39 9.61 -8.82
C LYS A 226 3.92 9.34 -10.24
N TYR A 227 4.08 10.34 -11.09
CA TYR A 227 3.92 10.23 -12.53
C TYR A 227 5.30 9.99 -13.14
N GLU A 228 5.41 9.06 -14.08
CA GLU A 228 6.69 8.65 -14.66
C GLU A 228 7.09 9.53 -15.85
N THR A 229 6.12 9.96 -16.64
CA THR A 229 6.34 10.69 -17.89
C THR A 229 5.98 12.17 -17.76
N ILE A 230 5.00 12.49 -16.92
CA ILE A 230 4.49 13.85 -16.74
C ILE A 230 4.75 14.40 -15.34
N ARG A 231 4.73 15.72 -15.21
CA ARG A 231 4.69 16.45 -13.95
C ARG A 231 3.49 17.35 -13.99
N ILE A 232 2.61 17.19 -13.02
CA ILE A 232 1.40 17.99 -12.91
C ILE A 232 1.70 19.20 -12.03
N SER A 233 1.30 20.37 -12.51
CA SER A 233 1.30 21.62 -11.77
C SER A 233 -0.11 22.18 -11.73
N ASN A 234 -0.48 22.68 -10.56
CA ASN A 234 -1.75 23.34 -10.31
C ASN A 234 -1.57 24.86 -10.18
N GLU A 235 -0.35 25.35 -10.43
CA GLU A 235 -0.07 26.78 -10.50
C GLU A 235 -0.56 27.35 -11.84
N PRO A 236 -1.09 28.58 -11.88
CA PRO A 236 -1.41 29.25 -13.13
C PRO A 236 -0.18 29.31 -14.04
N TYR A 237 -0.39 29.01 -15.32
CA TYR A 237 0.65 29.14 -16.35
C TYR A 237 0.24 30.24 -17.32
N ASP A 238 1.01 31.33 -17.33
CA ASP A 238 0.75 32.52 -18.17
C ASP A 238 0.99 32.28 -19.68
N GLY A 239 1.32 31.05 -20.08
CA GLY A 239 1.48 30.66 -21.48
C GLY A 239 0.29 29.85 -22.02
N VAL A 240 0.49 29.32 -23.23
CA VAL A 240 -0.53 28.52 -23.93
C VAL A 240 -0.19 27.04 -23.94
N CYS A 241 -1.22 26.21 -24.06
CA CYS A 241 -1.04 24.79 -24.31
C CYS A 241 -0.40 24.55 -25.68
N VAL A 242 0.68 23.78 -25.74
CA VAL A 242 1.36 23.47 -27.02
C VAL A 242 0.49 22.67 -28.01
N VAL A 243 -0.63 22.10 -27.57
CA VAL A 243 -1.53 21.29 -28.41
C VAL A 243 -2.69 22.13 -28.94
N CYS A 244 -3.51 22.75 -28.09
CA CYS A 244 -4.66 23.55 -28.54
C CYS A 244 -4.35 25.02 -28.78
N GLN A 245 -3.20 25.54 -28.31
CA GLN A 245 -2.82 26.96 -28.35
C GLN A 245 -3.69 27.89 -27.50
N ASP A 246 -4.57 27.33 -26.64
CA ASP A 246 -5.35 28.11 -25.68
C ASP A 246 -4.56 28.38 -24.40
N THR A 247 -4.92 29.46 -23.69
CA THR A 247 -4.45 29.73 -22.33
C THR A 247 -4.80 28.58 -21.39
N ILE A 248 -3.88 28.25 -20.48
CA ILE A 248 -4.08 27.18 -19.52
C ILE A 248 -4.69 27.74 -18.23
N GLU A 249 -5.96 27.44 -18.01
CA GLU A 249 -6.67 27.74 -16.76
C GLU A 249 -6.80 26.46 -15.93
N GLY A 250 -5.97 26.32 -14.88
CA GLY A 250 -5.98 25.17 -13.97
C GLY A 250 -4.83 24.17 -14.17
N ASP A 251 -5.08 22.91 -13.79
CA ASP A 251 -4.09 21.84 -13.81
C ASP A 251 -3.49 21.65 -15.22
N HIS A 252 -2.17 21.52 -15.26
CA HIS A 252 -1.43 21.29 -16.49
C HIS A 252 -0.22 20.40 -16.27
N SER A 253 0.22 19.79 -17.37
CA SER A 253 1.32 18.84 -17.38
C SER A 253 2.52 19.42 -18.11
N THR A 254 3.70 19.12 -17.59
CA THR A 254 4.95 19.13 -18.37
C THR A 254 5.50 17.73 -18.49
N PHE A 255 6.21 17.41 -19.57
CA PHE A 255 7.00 16.17 -19.63
C PHE A 255 8.25 16.29 -18.73
N GLU A 256 8.96 15.18 -18.50
CA GLU A 256 10.23 15.21 -17.76
C GLU A 256 11.27 16.20 -18.31
N CYS A 257 11.29 16.40 -19.64
CA CYS A 257 12.15 17.39 -20.30
C CYS A 257 11.75 18.85 -20.03
N LYS A 258 10.59 19.10 -19.40
CA LYS A 258 10.03 20.41 -19.03
C LYS A 258 9.87 21.42 -20.17
N CYS A 259 10.05 21.01 -21.42
CA CYS A 259 10.01 21.94 -22.55
C CYS A 259 8.57 22.35 -22.91
N ALA A 260 7.58 21.48 -22.69
CA ALA A 260 6.23 21.67 -23.19
C ALA A 260 5.20 21.66 -22.06
N HIS A 261 4.36 22.71 -22.00
CA HIS A 261 3.18 22.76 -21.14
C HIS A 261 1.94 22.31 -21.92
N ILE A 262 1.22 21.32 -21.40
CA ILE A 262 0.03 20.74 -22.01
C ILE A 262 -1.12 20.83 -21.01
N CYS A 263 -2.24 21.45 -21.39
CA CYS A 263 -3.43 21.45 -20.54
C CYS A 263 -3.95 20.01 -20.40
N MET A 264 -4.51 19.67 -19.23
CA MET A 264 -4.94 18.30 -18.98
C MET A 264 -6.07 17.84 -19.90
N GLY A 265 -6.89 18.76 -20.44
CA GLY A 265 -7.87 18.45 -21.48
C GLY A 265 -7.22 17.88 -22.76
N CYS A 266 -6.19 18.55 -23.26
CA CYS A 266 -5.45 18.08 -24.43
C CYS A 266 -4.69 16.78 -24.16
N LEU A 267 -4.04 16.67 -22.99
CA LEU A 267 -3.32 15.46 -22.64
C LEU A 267 -4.26 14.26 -22.59
N ARG A 268 -5.40 14.36 -21.91
CA ARG A 268 -6.42 13.29 -21.85
C ARG A 268 -6.89 12.85 -23.24
N LYS A 269 -7.16 13.80 -24.14
CA LYS A 269 -7.66 13.52 -25.49
C LYS A 269 -6.60 12.94 -26.42
N HIS A 270 -5.34 13.35 -26.27
CA HIS A 270 -4.30 13.10 -27.28
C HIS A 270 -3.15 12.20 -26.80
N HIS A 271 -3.09 11.79 -25.53
CA HIS A 271 -1.97 11.01 -24.97
C HIS A 271 -1.57 9.76 -25.78
N THR A 272 -2.52 9.08 -26.44
CA THR A 272 -2.22 7.91 -27.28
C THR A 272 -1.50 8.24 -28.60
N SER A 273 -1.50 9.51 -29.01
CA SER A 273 -0.86 10.01 -30.23
C SER A 273 0.44 10.77 -29.98
N ILE A 274 0.71 11.16 -28.74
CA ILE A 274 1.89 11.96 -28.37
C ILE A 274 3.07 11.02 -28.14
N LEU A 275 3.80 10.66 -29.19
CA LEU A 275 4.97 9.78 -29.13
C LEU A 275 6.26 10.47 -28.66
N ARG A 276 6.30 11.80 -28.73
CA ARG A 276 7.50 12.61 -28.45
C ARG A 276 7.11 14.00 -27.97
N CYS A 277 7.99 14.64 -27.22
CA CYS A 277 7.86 16.04 -26.87
C CYS A 277 7.74 16.90 -28.13
N THR A 278 6.74 17.78 -28.19
CA THR A 278 6.49 18.62 -29.36
C THR A 278 7.60 19.63 -29.64
N ILE A 279 8.35 20.02 -28.60
CA ILE A 279 9.46 20.99 -28.70
C ILE A 279 10.79 20.29 -28.95
N CYS A 280 11.32 19.55 -27.95
CA CYS A 280 12.66 18.96 -28.02
C CYS A 280 12.72 17.61 -28.74
N LYS A 281 11.58 17.06 -29.14
CA LYS A 281 11.45 15.76 -29.85
C LYS A 281 11.92 14.52 -29.09
N THR A 282 12.23 14.64 -27.80
CA THR A 282 12.51 13.49 -26.91
C THR A 282 11.35 12.50 -26.97
N GLU A 283 11.67 11.22 -27.19
CA GLU A 283 10.69 10.13 -27.19
C GLU A 283 10.06 9.97 -25.81
N LEU A 284 8.79 9.61 -25.78
CA LEU A 284 8.02 9.39 -24.56
C LEU A 284 7.61 7.93 -24.48
N ASP A 285 7.77 7.33 -23.30
CA ASP A 285 7.22 6.02 -23.01
C ASP A 285 5.68 6.11 -23.06
N GLN A 286 5.08 5.44 -24.05
CA GLN A 286 3.64 5.49 -24.28
C GLN A 286 2.84 4.76 -23.21
N ASP A 287 3.39 3.69 -22.64
CA ASP A 287 2.68 2.89 -21.65
C ASP A 287 2.70 3.61 -20.30
N SER A 288 3.83 4.20 -19.92
CA SER A 288 3.94 5.09 -18.76
C SER A 288 3.05 6.33 -18.92
N LEU A 289 3.04 6.98 -20.10
CA LEU A 289 2.17 8.14 -20.34
C LEU A 289 0.68 7.79 -20.24
N ARG A 290 0.26 6.64 -20.79
CA ARG A 290 -1.12 6.14 -20.64
C ARG A 290 -1.45 5.88 -19.18
N ASN A 291 -0.53 5.29 -18.42
CA ASN A 291 -0.72 5.04 -17.01
C ASN A 291 -0.87 6.35 -16.22
N ASP A 292 0.00 7.33 -16.44
CA ASP A 292 -0.04 8.64 -15.80
C ASP A 292 -1.37 9.36 -16.03
N VAL A 293 -1.85 9.39 -17.28
CA VAL A 293 -3.14 10.01 -17.62
C VAL A 293 -4.31 9.27 -16.98
N ARG A 294 -4.26 7.93 -16.89
CA ARG A 294 -5.28 7.13 -16.19
C ARG A 294 -5.29 7.43 -14.69
N ILE A 295 -4.12 7.58 -14.06
CA ILE A 295 -3.99 7.97 -12.65
C ILE A 295 -4.61 9.35 -12.43
N TYR A 296 -4.26 10.33 -13.27
CA TYR A 296 -4.84 11.68 -13.17
C TYR A 296 -6.37 11.67 -13.30
N ASN A 297 -6.92 10.96 -14.29
CA ASN A 297 -8.36 10.87 -14.49
C ASN A 297 -9.09 10.25 -13.30
N ALA A 298 -8.52 9.19 -12.72
CA ALA A 298 -9.09 8.56 -11.54
C ALA A 298 -9.17 9.54 -10.36
N ILE A 299 -8.19 10.42 -10.22
CA ILE A 299 -8.16 11.43 -9.14
C ILE A 299 -9.21 12.52 -9.36
N GLN A 300 -9.32 13.06 -10.58
CA GLN A 300 -10.23 14.17 -10.88
C GLN A 300 -11.70 13.78 -10.81
N LEU A 301 -12.05 12.58 -11.32
CA LEU A 301 -13.43 12.05 -11.24
C LEU A 301 -13.89 11.79 -9.80
N ASP A 302 -12.96 11.70 -8.84
CA ASP A 302 -13.25 11.51 -7.42
C ASP A 302 -13.30 12.84 -6.63
N LEU A 303 -12.95 13.97 -7.25
CA LEU A 303 -13.03 15.32 -6.66
C LEU A 303 -14.30 16.10 -7.09
N GLU A 304 -15.02 15.59 -8.11
CA GLU A 304 -16.32 16.07 -8.59
C GLU A 304 -17.48 15.33 -7.89
#